data_AF-A0A9C7WHV2-F1
#
_entry.id   AF-A0A9C7WHV2-F1
#
_cell.length_a   1.000
_cell.length_b   1.000
_cell.length_c   1.000
_cell.angle_alpha   90.00
_cell.angle_beta   90.00
_cell.angle_gamma   90.00
#
_symmetry.space_group_name_H-M   'P 1'
#
loop_
_entity.id
_entity.type
_entity.pdbx_description
1 polymer ?
#
loop_
_entity_poly.entity_id
_entity_poly.type
_entity_poly.pdbx_seq_one_letter_code
_entity_poly.pdbx_strand_id
1 'polypeptide(L)'
;ARRRKALPPSAPPSVVLAYIDRLLRADRSGLTFTFNFQTSVDRKEYGYTVCRIAGEGPFQDLYKFLWRIEHGQALVKVTSLHLQRKEKVIEGRKAYGWVSFDLTLEAYYSPKYAILKEPWPVQVGIEAPVTYNFFYPLILPELPPNKENLPEVEGAKLLAITGDRVYIKDRKGRLASLREGDRVYLGKLVRVDRDEGRAIFLLNEGGIFRRIELRMPVSEVEGGYTVAKLLKVRVEVTEEGTILEICTDRPVRYRHFTLNSPDRVVVDLWPVAFGKGTQKVTGEWGPVRRVRYSQYHLSPPTARVVADLESPVPYEVSHEGNLILLRFREE
;
A
#
# COMPACT_ATOMS: atom_id res chain seq x y z
N ALA A 1 -10.06 -19.04 31.68
CA ALA A 1 -9.26 -19.44 32.86
C ALA A 1 -9.78 -18.72 34.10
N ARG A 2 -10.04 -19.41 35.22
CA ARG A 2 -10.48 -18.78 36.48
C ARG A 2 -9.38 -17.87 37.02
N ARG A 3 -9.64 -16.58 37.21
CA ARG A 3 -8.72 -15.63 37.86
C ARG A 3 -8.48 -16.11 39.30
N ARG A 4 -7.24 -16.48 39.64
CA ARG A 4 -6.86 -16.86 41.00
C ARG A 4 -6.46 -15.60 41.77
N LYS A 5 -7.46 -14.89 42.31
CA LYS A 5 -7.25 -13.75 43.21
C LYS A 5 -7.13 -14.24 44.66
N ALA A 6 -6.25 -13.62 45.44
CA ALA A 6 -6.04 -13.89 46.86
C ALA A 6 -5.71 -12.58 47.60
N LEU A 7 -6.06 -12.55 48.88
CA LEU A 7 -5.83 -11.40 49.74
C LEU A 7 -4.49 -11.57 50.50
N PRO A 8 -3.66 -10.53 50.57
CA PRO A 8 -2.55 -10.42 51.52
C PRO A 8 -3.03 -10.05 52.93
N PRO A 9 -2.20 -10.25 53.97
CA PRO A 9 -2.53 -9.88 55.35
C PRO A 9 -2.63 -8.37 55.57
N SER A 10 -1.82 -7.60 54.86
CA SER A 10 -1.85 -6.13 54.88
C SER A 10 -1.46 -5.58 53.50
N ALA A 11 -1.73 -4.29 53.26
CA ALA A 11 -1.33 -3.59 52.03
C ALA A 11 -0.76 -2.20 52.31
N PRO A 12 0.25 -2.04 53.19
CA PRO A 12 0.83 -0.73 53.44
C PRO A 12 1.37 -0.11 52.14
N PRO A 13 1.36 1.23 52.00
CA PRO A 13 1.74 1.90 50.75
C PRO A 13 3.13 1.49 50.23
N SER A 14 4.08 1.23 51.12
CA SER A 14 5.43 0.76 50.78
C SER A 14 5.44 -0.63 50.11
N VAL A 15 4.59 -1.56 50.57
CA VAL A 15 4.46 -2.90 49.98
C VAL A 15 3.76 -2.83 48.63
N VAL A 16 2.74 -1.98 48.50
CA VAL A 16 2.04 -1.74 47.23
C VAL A 16 3.00 -1.16 46.18
N LEU A 17 3.79 -0.14 46.56
CA LEU A 17 4.80 0.45 45.69
C LEU A 17 5.86 -0.59 45.29
N ALA A 18 6.41 -1.35 46.24
CA ALA A 18 7.38 -2.40 45.97
C ALA A 18 6.82 -3.52 45.07
N TYR A 19 5.51 -3.80 45.15
CA TYR A 19 4.84 -4.72 44.22
C TYR A 19 4.78 -4.16 42.80
N ILE A 20 4.35 -2.90 42.65
CA ILE A 20 4.32 -2.19 41.35
C ILE A 20 5.70 -2.14 40.71
N ASP A 21 6.74 -1.75 41.45
CA ASP A 21 8.11 -1.69 40.93
C ASP A 21 8.60 -3.05 40.41
N ARG A 22 8.26 -4.14 41.11
CA ARG A 22 8.61 -5.50 40.67
C ARG A 22 7.87 -5.91 39.41
N LEU A 23 6.59 -5.52 39.24
CA LEU A 23 5.85 -5.75 38.00
C LEU A 23 6.52 -5.04 36.82
N LEU A 24 6.86 -3.76 36.99
CA LEU A 24 7.46 -2.95 35.93
C LEU A 24 8.87 -3.45 35.56
N ARG A 25 9.67 -3.85 36.55
CA ARG A 25 11.00 -4.45 36.31
C ARG A 25 10.92 -5.79 35.58
N ALA A 26 9.95 -6.64 35.94
CA ALA A 26 9.78 -7.95 35.32
C ALA A 26 9.49 -7.83 33.81
N ASP A 27 8.71 -6.82 33.41
CA ASP A 27 8.38 -6.56 32.00
C ASP A 27 9.37 -5.62 31.29
N ARG A 28 10.46 -5.20 31.96
CA ARG A 28 11.41 -4.17 31.48
C ARG A 28 10.70 -2.91 30.97
N SER A 29 9.67 -2.51 31.70
CA SER A 29 8.78 -1.41 31.36
C SER A 29 9.52 -0.07 31.25
N GLY A 30 9.20 0.70 30.21
CA GLY A 30 9.65 2.08 30.03
C GLY A 30 8.77 3.14 30.70
N LEU A 31 7.81 2.74 31.56
CA LEU A 31 6.96 3.68 32.27
C LEU A 31 7.74 4.43 33.36
N THR A 32 7.52 5.74 33.44
CA THR A 32 7.94 6.58 34.57
C THR A 32 6.70 7.09 35.30
N PHE A 33 6.74 7.13 36.63
CA PHE A 33 5.58 7.54 37.41
C PHE A 33 5.97 8.13 38.77
N THR A 34 5.01 8.83 39.35
CA THR A 34 4.96 9.23 40.74
C THR A 34 3.89 8.42 41.45
N PHE A 35 4.14 8.07 42.71
CA PHE A 35 3.23 7.29 43.54
C PHE A 35 2.80 8.12 44.75
N ASN A 36 1.49 8.24 44.94
CA ASN A 36 0.90 8.99 46.04
C ASN A 36 -0.09 8.11 46.80
N PHE A 37 0.16 7.89 48.08
CA PHE A 37 -0.84 7.34 48.99
C PHE A 37 -1.95 8.36 49.22
N GLN A 38 -3.21 7.91 49.14
CA GLN A 38 -4.35 8.78 49.42
C GLN A 38 -4.96 8.49 50.78
N THR A 39 -5.38 7.24 51.01
CA THR A 39 -6.00 6.82 52.26
C THR A 39 -6.02 5.29 52.38
N SER A 40 -6.31 4.78 53.58
CA SER A 40 -6.66 3.37 53.81
C SER A 40 -8.06 3.30 54.40
N VAL A 41 -8.86 2.36 53.92
CA VAL A 41 -10.21 2.10 54.40
C VAL A 41 -10.22 0.73 55.08
N ASP A 42 -10.29 0.74 56.40
CA ASP A 42 -10.41 -0.47 57.20
C ASP A 42 -11.89 -0.84 57.41
N ARG A 43 -12.22 -2.11 57.21
CA ARG A 43 -13.51 -2.71 57.59
C ARG A 43 -13.26 -3.90 58.51
N LYS A 44 -14.34 -4.43 59.10
CA LYS A 44 -14.26 -5.49 60.14
C LYS A 44 -13.44 -6.72 59.73
N GLU A 45 -13.51 -7.15 58.47
CA GLU A 45 -12.85 -8.38 58.02
C GLU A 45 -11.85 -8.18 56.87
N TYR A 46 -11.81 -6.99 56.28
CA TYR A 46 -10.93 -6.66 55.17
C TYR A 46 -10.73 -5.14 55.12
N GLY A 47 -9.69 -4.69 54.44
CA GLY A 47 -9.48 -3.29 54.14
C GLY A 47 -8.92 -3.12 52.74
N TYR A 48 -8.74 -1.87 52.34
CA TYR A 48 -8.02 -1.55 51.12
C TYR A 48 -7.26 -0.24 51.23
N THR A 49 -6.12 -0.20 50.58
CA THR A 49 -5.26 0.98 50.49
C THR A 49 -5.46 1.63 49.13
N VAL A 50 -5.75 2.92 49.15
CA VAL A 50 -6.00 3.74 47.95
C VAL A 50 -4.71 4.47 47.57
N CYS A 51 -4.25 4.25 46.35
CA CYS A 51 -3.04 4.88 45.82
C CYS A 51 -3.33 5.50 44.45
N ARG A 52 -2.81 6.71 44.22
CA ARG A 52 -2.79 7.35 42.92
C ARG A 52 -1.42 7.19 42.28
N ILE A 53 -1.40 6.82 41.01
CA ILE A 53 -0.20 6.70 40.19
C ILE A 53 -0.37 7.62 38.99
N ALA A 54 0.52 8.60 38.87
CA ALA A 54 0.51 9.55 37.77
C ALA A 54 1.87 9.50 37.07
N GLY A 55 1.86 9.28 35.76
CA GLY A 55 3.09 9.01 35.01
C GLY A 55 2.94 9.14 33.51
N GLU A 56 3.98 8.71 32.80
CA GLU A 56 4.00 8.65 31.35
C GLU A 56 4.85 7.49 30.84
N GLY A 57 4.61 7.08 29.60
CA GLY A 57 5.40 6.04 28.97
C GLY A 57 4.79 5.51 27.68
N PRO A 58 5.39 4.46 27.09
CA PRO A 58 4.80 3.74 25.96
C PRO A 58 3.45 3.14 26.34
N PHE A 59 2.42 3.33 25.51
CA PHE A 59 1.08 2.76 25.77
C PHE A 59 1.08 1.24 25.93
N GLN A 60 1.93 0.53 25.17
CA GLN A 60 2.03 -0.92 25.29
C GLN A 60 2.50 -1.37 26.68
N ASP A 61 3.42 -0.63 27.29
CA ASP A 61 3.92 -0.94 28.63
C ASP A 61 2.85 -0.63 29.69
N LEU A 62 2.09 0.46 29.51
CA LEU A 62 0.94 0.76 30.36
C LEU A 62 -0.14 -0.32 30.27
N TYR A 63 -0.45 -0.80 29.06
CA TYR A 63 -1.39 -1.88 28.87
C TYR A 63 -0.93 -3.16 29.57
N LYS A 64 0.34 -3.55 29.41
CA LYS A 64 0.93 -4.70 30.11
C LYS A 64 0.81 -4.53 31.61
N PHE A 65 1.16 -3.37 32.15
CA PHE A 65 1.05 -3.06 33.57
C PHE A 65 -0.39 -3.22 34.09
N LEU A 66 -1.38 -2.61 33.43
CA LEU A 66 -2.80 -2.74 33.78
C LEU A 66 -3.25 -4.19 33.73
N TRP A 67 -2.85 -4.92 32.69
CA TRP A 67 -3.17 -6.33 32.54
C TRP A 67 -2.58 -7.16 33.68
N ARG A 68 -1.32 -6.93 34.06
CA ARG A 68 -0.62 -7.61 35.17
C ARG A 68 -1.28 -7.35 36.51
N ILE A 69 -1.70 -6.13 36.78
CA ILE A 69 -2.43 -5.78 38.01
C ILE A 69 -3.77 -6.52 38.07
N GLU A 70 -4.55 -6.47 36.98
CA GLU A 70 -5.88 -7.07 36.92
C GLU A 70 -5.85 -8.60 36.91
N HIS A 71 -4.78 -9.23 36.39
CA HIS A 71 -4.65 -10.69 36.30
C HIS A 71 -3.68 -11.31 37.33
N GLY A 72 -2.94 -10.49 38.06
CA GLY A 72 -2.06 -10.92 39.15
C GLY A 72 -2.85 -11.55 40.31
N GLN A 73 -2.16 -12.28 41.18
CA GLN A 73 -2.82 -12.96 42.31
C GLN A 73 -3.34 -11.97 43.36
N ALA A 74 -2.61 -10.88 43.61
CA ALA A 74 -3.06 -9.82 44.50
C ALA A 74 -4.36 -9.19 43.98
N LEU A 75 -5.34 -9.00 44.87
CA LEU A 75 -6.57 -8.27 44.55
C LEU A 75 -6.29 -6.76 44.58
N VAL A 76 -5.83 -6.26 43.44
CA VAL A 76 -5.67 -4.83 43.17
C VAL A 76 -6.65 -4.45 42.07
N LYS A 77 -7.46 -3.43 42.32
CA LYS A 77 -8.50 -2.96 41.42
C LYS A 77 -8.14 -1.57 40.90
N VAL A 78 -8.23 -1.38 39.59
CA VAL A 78 -8.19 -0.03 38.99
C VAL A 78 -9.58 0.61 39.11
N THR A 79 -9.71 1.72 39.83
CA THR A 79 -11.00 2.40 40.04
C THR A 79 -11.19 3.60 39.12
N SER A 80 -10.11 4.24 38.72
CA SER A 80 -10.11 5.30 37.71
C SER A 80 -8.87 5.21 36.84
N LEU A 81 -9.02 5.59 35.58
CA LEU A 81 -7.93 5.68 34.62
C LEU A 81 -8.23 6.82 33.65
N HIS A 82 -7.38 7.83 33.66
CA HIS A 82 -7.35 8.90 32.68
C HIS A 82 -6.11 8.76 31.81
N LEU A 83 -6.29 8.75 30.49
CA LEU A 83 -5.22 8.64 29.52
C LEU A 83 -5.24 9.85 28.59
N GLN A 84 -4.07 10.38 28.29
CA GLN A 84 -3.90 11.43 27.29
C GLN A 84 -2.74 11.10 26.37
N ARG A 85 -2.92 11.36 25.07
CA ARG A 85 -1.84 11.25 24.10
C ARG A 85 -0.74 12.26 24.46
N LYS A 86 0.51 11.80 24.44
CA LYS A 86 1.67 12.69 24.45
C LYS A 86 2.50 12.46 23.19
N GLU A 87 3.03 13.56 22.66
CA GLU A 87 4.07 13.49 21.65
C GLU A 87 5.40 13.62 22.37
N LYS A 88 6.29 12.65 22.18
CA LYS A 88 7.64 12.68 22.76
C LYS A 88 8.64 12.65 21.62
N VAL A 89 9.71 13.43 21.73
CA VAL A 89 10.81 13.38 20.78
C VAL A 89 11.96 12.61 21.43
N ILE A 90 12.37 11.50 20.82
CA ILE A 90 13.48 10.66 21.27
C ILE A 90 14.51 10.65 20.15
N GLU A 91 15.75 11.07 20.44
CA GLU A 91 16.86 11.13 19.46
C GLU A 91 16.48 11.85 18.15
N GLY A 92 15.76 12.97 18.26
CA GLY A 92 15.31 13.75 17.11
C GLY A 92 14.17 13.13 16.31
N ARG A 93 13.53 12.05 16.79
CA ARG A 93 12.34 11.44 16.16
C ARG A 93 11.13 11.54 17.07
N LYS A 94 9.96 11.85 16.49
CA LYS A 94 8.68 11.73 17.20
C LYS A 94 8.41 10.25 17.53
N ALA A 95 8.38 9.92 18.82
CA ALA A 95 7.95 8.66 19.36
C ALA A 95 6.41 8.67 19.47
N TYR A 96 5.76 7.95 18.57
CA TYR A 96 4.31 7.78 18.57
C TYR A 96 3.87 6.72 19.57
N GLY A 97 2.62 6.83 20.06
CA GLY A 97 2.09 5.88 21.03
C GLY A 97 2.58 6.08 22.46
N TRP A 98 3.09 7.28 22.78
CA TRP A 98 3.38 7.70 24.15
C TRP A 98 2.12 8.28 24.80
N VAL A 99 1.92 7.97 26.08
CA VAL A 99 0.76 8.44 26.85
C VAL A 99 1.21 9.00 28.19
N SER A 100 0.50 10.03 28.66
CA SER A 100 0.44 10.31 30.09
C SER A 100 -0.80 9.66 30.67
N PHE A 101 -0.67 9.15 31.89
CA PHE A 101 -1.73 8.45 32.59
C PHE A 101 -1.84 8.93 34.03
N ASP A 102 -3.06 8.91 34.53
CA ASP A 102 -3.40 9.14 35.93
C ASP A 102 -4.41 8.07 36.34
N LEU A 103 -4.02 7.22 37.27
CA LEU A 103 -4.81 6.07 37.68
C LEU A 103 -4.91 5.97 39.20
N THR A 104 -6.05 5.47 39.67
CA THR A 104 -6.28 5.17 41.09
C THR A 104 -6.43 3.67 41.26
N LEU A 105 -5.67 3.12 42.22
CA LEU A 105 -5.69 1.72 42.61
C LEU A 105 -6.28 1.56 44.00
N GLU A 106 -7.07 0.51 44.18
CA GLU A 106 -7.45 -0.03 45.47
C GLU A 106 -6.77 -1.38 45.67
N ALA A 107 -5.85 -1.46 46.62
CA ALA A 107 -5.16 -2.69 46.98
C ALA A 107 -5.81 -3.33 48.21
N TYR A 108 -6.53 -4.42 48.01
CA TYR A 108 -7.32 -5.08 49.05
C TYR A 108 -6.46 -6.01 49.90
N TYR A 109 -6.74 -6.07 51.21
CA TYR A 109 -6.10 -6.97 52.17
C TYR A 109 -7.11 -7.49 53.20
N SER A 110 -6.76 -8.57 53.89
CA SER A 110 -7.55 -9.09 55.03
C SER A 110 -6.63 -9.81 56.00
N PRO A 111 -6.49 -9.35 57.25
CA PRO A 111 -5.73 -10.08 58.26
C PRO A 111 -6.31 -11.46 58.58
N LYS A 112 -7.64 -11.64 58.41
CA LYS A 112 -8.37 -12.88 58.74
C LYS A 112 -8.34 -13.91 57.62
N TYR A 113 -8.47 -13.48 56.36
CA TYR A 113 -8.58 -14.35 55.18
C TYR A 113 -7.34 -14.29 54.28
N ALA A 114 -6.20 -13.84 54.81
CA ALA A 114 -4.96 -13.78 54.05
C ALA A 114 -4.47 -15.16 53.64
N ILE A 115 -4.23 -15.33 52.35
CA ILE A 115 -3.62 -16.54 51.77
C ILE A 115 -2.38 -16.17 50.95
N LEU A 116 -2.28 -14.91 50.50
CA LEU A 116 -1.15 -14.41 49.73
C LEU A 116 0.03 -14.11 50.67
N LYS A 117 1.18 -14.74 50.41
CA LYS A 117 2.42 -14.51 51.16
C LYS A 117 3.15 -13.26 50.67
N GLU A 118 3.88 -12.61 51.58
CA GLU A 118 4.82 -11.55 51.22
C GLU A 118 6.19 -12.11 50.80
N PRO A 119 6.89 -11.44 49.86
CA PRO A 119 6.43 -10.28 49.12
C PRO A 119 5.39 -10.71 48.05
N TRP A 120 4.41 -9.86 47.75
CA TRP A 120 3.30 -10.24 46.84
C TRP A 120 3.84 -10.81 45.52
N PRO A 121 3.35 -11.97 45.06
CA PRO A 121 3.96 -12.67 43.95
C PRO A 121 3.72 -11.96 42.61
N VAL A 122 4.78 -11.89 41.80
CA VAL A 122 4.73 -11.45 40.40
C VAL A 122 4.75 -12.70 39.52
N GLN A 123 3.77 -12.83 38.63
CA GLN A 123 3.75 -13.93 37.67
C GLN A 123 4.78 -13.67 36.56
N VAL A 124 5.81 -14.51 36.49
CA VAL A 124 6.85 -14.47 35.47
C VAL A 124 6.55 -15.52 34.40
N GLY A 125 6.87 -15.23 33.13
CA GLY A 125 6.75 -16.18 32.02
C GLY A 125 5.35 -16.31 31.40
N ILE A 126 4.33 -15.63 31.95
CA ILE A 126 3.05 -15.47 31.27
C ILE A 126 3.14 -14.24 30.37
N GLU A 127 2.91 -14.38 29.07
CA GLU A 127 2.86 -13.23 28.18
C GLU A 127 1.52 -12.50 28.31
N ALA A 128 1.60 -11.17 28.48
CA ALA A 128 0.43 -10.32 28.37
C ALA A 128 -0.03 -10.28 26.91
N PRO A 129 -1.35 -10.25 26.62
CA PRO A 129 -1.85 -10.13 25.26
C PRO A 129 -1.27 -8.92 24.54
N VAL A 130 -1.05 -9.04 23.23
CA VAL A 130 -0.70 -7.90 22.40
C VAL A 130 -1.99 -7.14 22.07
N THR A 131 -2.02 -5.84 22.34
CA THR A 131 -3.12 -4.96 21.94
C THR A 131 -2.67 -4.00 20.84
N TYR A 132 -3.62 -3.61 19.99
CA TYR A 132 -3.42 -2.45 19.11
C TYR A 132 -3.20 -1.19 19.96
N ASN A 133 -2.28 -0.32 19.53
CA ASN A 133 -2.00 0.94 20.22
C ASN A 133 -2.96 2.03 19.71
N PHE A 134 -4.01 2.30 20.50
CA PHE A 134 -5.01 3.31 20.17
C PHE A 134 -4.46 4.74 20.08
N PHE A 135 -3.26 4.98 20.62
CA PHE A 135 -2.57 6.27 20.60
C PHE A 135 -1.50 6.35 19.51
N TYR A 136 -1.38 5.30 18.69
CA TYR A 136 -0.63 5.39 17.45
C TYR A 136 -1.49 6.10 16.40
N PRO A 137 -0.99 7.18 15.79
CA PRO A 137 -1.77 7.88 14.78
C PRO A 137 -2.00 6.98 13.57
N LEU A 138 -3.25 6.92 13.09
CA LEU A 138 -3.58 6.20 11.85
C LEU A 138 -2.90 6.85 10.63
N ILE A 139 -2.65 8.17 10.71
CA ILE A 139 -1.95 8.96 9.71
C ILE A 139 -0.81 9.69 10.42
N LEU A 140 0.44 9.38 10.06
CA LEU A 140 1.62 10.04 10.57
C LEU A 140 1.59 11.52 10.16
N PRO A 141 1.81 12.46 11.09
CA PRO A 141 1.86 13.88 10.78
C PRO A 141 3.06 14.25 9.88
N GLU A 142 4.13 13.45 9.92
CA GLU A 142 5.32 13.63 9.12
C GLU A 142 5.77 12.28 8.55
N LEU A 143 6.18 12.28 7.27
CA LEU A 143 6.65 11.08 6.59
C LEU A 143 8.05 10.69 7.09
N PRO A 144 8.32 9.39 7.28
CA PRO A 144 9.63 8.92 7.74
C PRO A 144 10.71 9.27 6.69
N PRO A 145 11.89 9.77 7.08
CA PRO A 145 12.92 10.19 6.13
C PRO A 145 13.47 9.02 5.29
N ASN A 146 13.83 9.31 4.03
CA ASN A 146 14.39 8.33 3.08
C ASN A 146 15.86 7.96 3.38
N LYS A 147 16.12 7.30 4.51
CA LYS A 147 17.48 6.97 4.99
C LYS A 147 18.23 5.95 4.16
N GLU A 148 17.50 4.98 3.63
CA GLU A 148 18.04 3.94 2.74
C GLU A 148 18.26 4.47 1.31
N ASN A 149 17.96 5.75 1.07
CA ASN A 149 18.04 6.36 -0.25
C ASN A 149 17.29 5.52 -1.29
N LEU A 150 16.06 5.10 -0.99
CA LEU A 150 15.23 4.32 -1.91
C LEU A 150 14.74 5.20 -3.09
N PRO A 151 14.39 4.61 -4.24
CA PRO A 151 13.82 5.34 -5.37
C PRO A 151 12.54 6.10 -4.99
N GLU A 152 12.45 7.38 -5.34
CA GLU A 152 11.24 8.20 -5.13
C GLU A 152 10.35 8.11 -6.37
N VAL A 153 9.12 7.58 -6.21
CA VAL A 153 8.19 7.36 -7.34
C VAL A 153 7.34 8.60 -7.63
N GLU A 154 7.05 9.41 -6.61
CA GLU A 154 6.26 10.62 -6.80
C GLU A 154 7.02 11.63 -7.69
N GLY A 155 6.41 11.98 -8.83
CA GLY A 155 7.03 12.82 -9.85
C GLY A 155 8.09 12.10 -10.71
N ALA A 156 8.26 10.78 -10.58
CA ALA A 156 9.17 10.01 -11.42
C ALA A 156 8.60 9.79 -12.84
N LYS A 157 9.50 9.57 -13.80
CA LYS A 157 9.17 9.16 -15.18
C LYS A 157 9.56 7.71 -15.40
N LEU A 158 8.70 6.93 -16.06
CA LEU A 158 8.98 5.53 -16.42
C LEU A 158 9.72 5.44 -17.76
N LEU A 159 11.03 5.27 -17.79
CA LEU A 159 11.81 5.34 -19.04
C LEU A 159 11.67 4.11 -19.94
N ALA A 160 11.67 2.91 -19.37
CA ALA A 160 11.66 1.67 -20.12
C ALA A 160 11.07 0.51 -19.30
N ILE A 161 10.52 -0.47 -20.01
CA ILE A 161 10.17 -1.79 -19.47
C ILE A 161 10.91 -2.81 -20.34
N THR A 162 11.74 -3.65 -19.73
CA THR A 162 12.58 -4.61 -20.45
C THR A 162 12.59 -5.93 -19.70
N GLY A 163 12.01 -6.98 -20.29
CA GLY A 163 11.76 -8.22 -19.57
C GLY A 163 10.96 -7.95 -18.30
N ASP A 164 11.45 -8.43 -17.15
CA ASP A 164 10.83 -8.23 -15.82
C ASP A 164 11.23 -6.91 -15.13
N ARG A 165 12.03 -6.07 -15.79
CA ARG A 165 12.56 -4.84 -15.21
C ARG A 165 11.85 -3.59 -15.71
N VAL A 166 11.77 -2.62 -14.81
CA VAL A 166 11.22 -1.29 -15.00
C VAL A 166 12.31 -0.29 -14.69
N TYR A 167 12.55 0.66 -15.59
CA TYR A 167 13.53 1.72 -15.40
C TYR A 167 12.81 3.02 -15.15
N ILE A 168 12.99 3.62 -13.97
CA ILE A 168 12.40 4.91 -13.62
C ILE A 168 13.49 5.95 -13.41
N LYS A 169 13.16 7.22 -13.69
CA LYS A 169 13.97 8.39 -13.34
C LYS A 169 13.20 9.20 -12.31
N ASP A 170 13.74 9.34 -11.12
CA ASP A 170 13.11 10.14 -10.07
C ASP A 170 13.23 11.66 -10.36
N ARG A 171 12.54 12.49 -9.57
CA ARG A 171 12.59 13.96 -9.70
C ARG A 171 13.99 14.55 -9.48
N LYS A 172 14.86 13.83 -8.78
CA LYS A 172 16.27 14.21 -8.54
C LYS A 172 17.17 13.80 -9.71
N GLY A 173 16.60 13.18 -10.75
CA GLY A 173 17.29 12.74 -11.95
C GLY A 173 17.98 11.38 -11.82
N ARG A 174 17.83 10.69 -10.70
CA ARG A 174 18.46 9.39 -10.46
C ARG A 174 17.67 8.28 -11.16
N LEU A 175 18.41 7.40 -11.81
CA LEU A 175 17.90 6.20 -12.47
C LEU A 175 17.80 5.04 -11.49
N ALA A 176 16.68 4.34 -11.50
CA ALA A 176 16.46 3.12 -10.72
C ALA A 176 15.90 2.01 -11.64
N SER A 177 16.45 0.80 -11.50
CA SER A 177 15.94 -0.42 -12.12
C SER A 177 15.21 -1.24 -11.05
N LEU A 178 13.96 -1.57 -11.30
CA LEU A 178 13.06 -2.23 -10.35
C LEU A 178 12.38 -3.44 -10.98
N ARG A 179 12.01 -4.41 -10.14
CA ARG A 179 11.16 -5.56 -10.43
C ARG A 179 9.94 -5.54 -9.53
N GLU A 180 8.90 -6.29 -9.90
CA GLU A 180 7.75 -6.48 -9.01
C GLU A 180 8.19 -6.97 -7.63
N GLY A 181 7.68 -6.34 -6.58
CA GLY A 181 8.08 -6.58 -5.20
C GLY A 181 9.17 -5.65 -4.68
N ASP A 182 9.95 -5.00 -5.55
CA ASP A 182 11.05 -4.14 -5.13
C ASP A 182 10.57 -2.92 -4.33
N ARG A 183 11.37 -2.55 -3.32
CA ARG A 183 11.09 -1.43 -2.42
C ARG A 183 11.37 -0.09 -3.11
N VAL A 184 10.47 0.85 -2.88
CA VAL A 184 10.63 2.26 -3.20
C VAL A 184 10.41 3.08 -1.93
N TYR A 185 10.74 4.36 -1.96
CA TYR A 185 10.46 5.23 -0.83
C TYR A 185 8.96 5.24 -0.53
N LEU A 186 8.61 4.92 0.72
CA LEU A 186 7.24 4.76 1.21
C LEU A 186 6.43 3.62 0.57
N GLY A 187 7.02 2.68 -0.17
CA GLY A 187 6.19 1.65 -0.81
C GLY A 187 6.95 0.57 -1.57
N LYS A 188 6.26 -0.01 -2.55
CA LYS A 188 6.82 -1.02 -3.47
C LYS A 188 6.22 -0.95 -4.86
N LEU A 189 6.96 -1.48 -5.84
CA LEU A 189 6.42 -1.82 -7.15
C LEU A 189 5.52 -3.06 -7.01
N VAL A 190 4.24 -2.94 -7.34
CA VAL A 190 3.26 -4.02 -7.16
C VAL A 190 3.02 -4.78 -8.45
N ARG A 191 2.99 -4.09 -9.59
CA ARG A 191 2.69 -4.70 -10.88
C ARG A 191 3.31 -3.94 -12.05
N VAL A 192 3.69 -4.66 -13.10
CA VAL A 192 4.20 -4.15 -14.37
C VAL A 192 3.32 -4.68 -15.50
N ASP A 193 2.68 -3.77 -16.22
CA ASP A 193 1.91 -4.08 -17.42
C ASP A 193 2.74 -3.73 -18.66
N ARG A 194 3.23 -4.77 -19.34
CA ARG A 194 4.11 -4.59 -20.50
C ARG A 194 3.34 -4.14 -21.74
N ASP A 195 2.15 -4.70 -21.94
CA ASP A 195 1.33 -4.44 -23.12
C ASP A 195 0.84 -3.00 -23.13
N GLU A 196 0.47 -2.49 -21.95
CA GLU A 196 0.00 -1.13 -21.78
C GLU A 196 1.12 -0.13 -21.44
N GLY A 197 2.36 -0.61 -21.23
CA GLY A 197 3.52 0.20 -20.90
C GLY A 197 3.38 0.92 -19.55
N ARG A 198 2.91 0.25 -18.50
CA ARG A 198 2.62 0.85 -17.19
C ARG A 198 3.30 0.12 -16.04
N ALA A 199 3.62 0.85 -14.98
CA ALA A 199 4.11 0.31 -13.72
C ALA A 199 3.26 0.88 -12.56
N ILE A 200 2.75 -0.01 -11.72
CA ILE A 200 1.84 0.33 -10.62
C ILE A 200 2.57 0.17 -9.30
N PHE A 201 2.62 1.26 -8.54
CA PHE A 201 3.23 1.34 -7.24
C PHE A 201 2.16 1.54 -6.17
N LEU A 202 2.39 0.95 -5.01
CA LEU A 202 1.57 1.18 -3.82
C LEU A 202 2.45 1.82 -2.75
N LEU A 203 2.12 3.06 -2.41
CA LEU A 203 2.78 3.83 -1.36
C LEU A 203 1.91 3.85 -0.11
N ASN A 204 2.55 3.89 1.05
CA ASN A 204 1.97 4.10 2.36
C ASN A 204 2.53 5.43 2.89
N GLU A 205 1.84 6.52 2.58
CA GLU A 205 2.19 7.88 2.97
C GLU A 205 1.75 8.11 4.43
N GLY A 206 2.45 7.44 5.34
CA GLY A 206 2.21 7.55 6.77
C GLY A 206 0.88 6.95 7.25
N GLY A 207 0.28 6.02 6.52
CA GLY A 207 -1.00 5.38 6.86
C GLY A 207 -2.07 5.58 5.79
N ILE A 208 -1.86 6.53 4.87
CA ILE A 208 -2.67 6.71 3.68
C ILE A 208 -2.07 5.86 2.56
N PHE A 209 -2.81 4.87 2.10
CA PHE A 209 -2.41 4.08 0.95
C PHE A 209 -2.73 4.82 -0.35
N ARG A 210 -1.71 5.05 -1.16
CA ARG A 210 -1.83 5.71 -2.46
C ARG A 210 -1.32 4.81 -3.57
N ARG A 211 -2.12 4.64 -4.61
CA ARG A 211 -1.72 3.96 -5.83
C ARG A 211 -1.18 4.98 -6.82
N ILE A 212 0.09 4.82 -7.21
CA ILE A 212 0.71 5.62 -8.28
C ILE A 212 0.88 4.74 -9.51
N GLU A 213 0.44 5.22 -10.66
CA GLU A 213 0.63 4.57 -11.95
C GLU A 213 1.58 5.40 -12.78
N LEU A 214 2.79 4.89 -13.01
CA LEU A 214 3.69 5.46 -14.00
C LEU A 214 3.41 4.81 -15.34
N ARG A 215 3.33 5.63 -16.38
CA ARG A 215 3.19 5.18 -17.76
C ARG A 215 4.45 5.52 -18.51
N MET A 216 4.86 4.66 -19.43
CA MET A 216 5.94 4.99 -20.34
C MET A 216 5.60 6.33 -20.99
N PRO A 217 6.48 7.34 -20.89
CA PRO A 217 6.33 8.53 -21.67
C PRO A 217 6.30 8.04 -23.10
N VAL A 218 5.27 8.46 -23.82
CA VAL A 218 5.20 8.28 -25.25
C VAL A 218 6.28 9.20 -25.80
N SER A 219 7.51 8.70 -25.86
CA SER A 219 8.75 9.40 -26.25
C SER A 219 8.57 10.91 -26.39
N GLU A 220 8.63 11.62 -25.26
CA GLU A 220 8.88 13.06 -25.27
C GLU A 220 10.35 13.24 -25.68
N VAL A 221 10.58 13.21 -26.99
CA VAL A 221 11.69 13.98 -27.55
C VAL A 221 11.34 15.43 -27.21
N GLU A 222 12.30 16.19 -26.70
CA GLU A 222 12.19 17.65 -26.58
C GLU A 222 11.75 18.20 -27.95
N GLY A 223 10.46 18.54 -28.08
CA GLY A 223 9.81 18.75 -29.39
C GLY A 223 8.58 17.89 -29.68
N GLY A 224 7.81 17.47 -28.66
CA GLY A 224 6.53 16.80 -28.87
C GLY A 224 6.66 15.37 -29.42
N TYR A 225 5.57 14.62 -29.35
CA TYR A 225 5.47 13.32 -30.00
C TYR A 225 5.99 13.41 -31.44
N THR A 226 6.90 12.52 -31.87
CA THR A 226 7.02 12.29 -33.31
C THR A 226 5.82 11.43 -33.72
N VAL A 227 4.62 12.05 -33.74
CA VAL A 227 3.38 11.39 -34.11
C VAL A 227 3.52 10.88 -35.54
N ALA A 228 3.51 9.56 -35.72
CA ALA A 228 3.59 8.99 -37.06
C ALA A 228 2.38 9.41 -37.87
N LYS A 229 2.58 9.66 -39.16
CA LYS A 229 1.49 9.90 -40.09
C LYS A 229 1.13 8.58 -40.73
N LEU A 230 -0.16 8.25 -40.73
CA LEU A 230 -0.68 7.19 -41.59
C LEU A 230 -0.60 7.72 -43.04
N LEU A 231 0.34 7.19 -43.82
CA LEU A 231 0.62 7.66 -45.17
C LEU A 231 -0.35 7.05 -46.19
N LYS A 232 -0.55 5.74 -46.09
CA LYS A 232 -1.30 4.99 -47.10
C LYS A 232 -2.00 3.79 -46.46
N VAL A 233 -3.24 3.57 -46.89
CA VAL A 233 -3.96 2.31 -46.67
C VAL A 233 -4.41 1.85 -48.05
N ARG A 234 -3.95 0.68 -48.50
CA ARG A 234 -4.25 0.14 -49.82
C ARG A 234 -4.71 -1.30 -49.70
N VAL A 235 -5.64 -1.69 -50.56
CA VAL A 235 -6.00 -3.09 -50.75
C VAL A 235 -5.56 -3.50 -52.15
N GLU A 236 -4.94 -4.67 -52.26
CA GLU A 236 -4.48 -5.26 -53.50
C GLU A 236 -4.97 -6.71 -53.57
N VAL A 237 -5.48 -7.11 -54.73
CA VAL A 237 -5.89 -8.50 -55.01
C VAL A 237 -4.75 -9.16 -55.76
N THR A 238 -4.35 -10.33 -55.29
CA THR A 238 -3.26 -11.14 -55.84
C THR A 238 -3.79 -12.55 -56.15
N GLU A 239 -3.01 -13.36 -56.86
CA GLU A 239 -3.37 -14.78 -57.11
C GLU A 239 -3.51 -15.58 -55.81
N GLU A 240 -2.83 -15.18 -54.73
CA GLU A 240 -2.83 -15.86 -53.42
C GLU A 240 -3.90 -15.32 -52.45
N GLY A 241 -4.69 -14.33 -52.86
CA GLY A 241 -5.73 -13.71 -52.04
C GLY A 241 -5.61 -12.18 -51.94
N THR A 242 -6.18 -11.61 -50.87
CA THR A 242 -6.28 -10.16 -50.69
C THR A 242 -5.27 -9.64 -49.67
N ILE A 243 -4.56 -8.56 -50.02
CA ILE A 243 -3.55 -7.93 -49.17
C ILE A 243 -4.02 -6.52 -48.79
N LEU A 244 -4.08 -6.24 -47.48
CA LEU A 244 -4.26 -4.90 -46.93
C LEU A 244 -2.90 -4.36 -46.46
N GLU A 245 -2.44 -3.32 -47.13
CA GLU A 245 -1.22 -2.58 -46.81
C GLU A 245 -1.53 -1.35 -45.96
N ILE A 246 -0.80 -1.18 -44.86
CA ILE A 246 -0.85 -0.01 -43.99
C ILE A 246 0.56 0.56 -43.87
N CYS A 247 0.77 1.75 -44.44
CA CYS A 247 2.07 2.43 -44.44
C CYS A 247 2.06 3.63 -43.51
N THR A 248 3.09 3.75 -42.68
CA THR A 248 3.37 4.92 -41.84
C THR A 248 4.67 5.61 -42.26
N ASP A 249 4.88 6.84 -41.82
CA ASP A 249 6.12 7.60 -42.11
C ASP A 249 7.33 7.18 -41.25
N ARG A 250 7.10 6.32 -40.25
CA ARG A 250 8.11 5.71 -39.37
C ARG A 250 7.56 4.42 -38.72
N PRO A 251 8.40 3.60 -38.07
CA PRO A 251 7.91 2.40 -37.39
C PRO A 251 6.95 2.76 -36.24
N VAL A 252 5.88 1.98 -36.07
CA VAL A 252 4.84 2.23 -35.07
C VAL A 252 4.50 0.96 -34.29
N ARG A 253 3.91 1.12 -33.10
CA ARG A 253 3.27 -0.01 -32.40
C ARG A 253 1.88 -0.23 -32.97
N TYR A 254 1.46 -1.48 -33.01
CA TYR A 254 0.12 -1.86 -33.43
C TYR A 254 -0.41 -3.06 -32.64
N ARG A 255 -1.73 -3.22 -32.64
CA ARG A 255 -2.42 -4.46 -32.27
C ARG A 255 -3.54 -4.73 -33.26
N HIS A 256 -3.90 -5.99 -33.43
CA HIS A 256 -5.03 -6.39 -34.25
C HIS A 256 -5.98 -7.32 -33.49
N PHE A 257 -7.24 -7.33 -33.88
CA PHE A 257 -8.27 -8.23 -33.34
C PHE A 257 -9.46 -8.32 -34.30
N THR A 258 -10.29 -9.36 -34.12
CA THR A 258 -11.53 -9.56 -34.87
C THR A 258 -12.76 -9.12 -34.07
N LEU A 259 -13.81 -8.71 -34.77
CA LEU A 259 -15.14 -8.49 -34.22
C LEU A 259 -16.14 -9.26 -35.06
N ASN A 260 -17.11 -9.89 -34.42
CA ASN A 260 -18.20 -10.61 -35.09
C ASN A 260 -19.48 -9.78 -34.90
N SER A 261 -20.32 -9.63 -35.93
CA SER A 261 -21.51 -8.74 -36.00
C SER A 261 -21.25 -7.22 -36.24
N PRO A 262 -21.05 -6.78 -37.49
CA PRO A 262 -20.60 -7.57 -38.64
C PRO A 262 -19.12 -7.96 -38.51
N ASP A 263 -18.71 -8.95 -39.29
CA ASP A 263 -17.35 -9.50 -39.29
C ASP A 263 -16.32 -8.47 -39.76
N ARG A 264 -15.32 -8.23 -38.91
CA ARG A 264 -14.34 -7.16 -39.09
C ARG A 264 -12.99 -7.55 -38.54
N VAL A 265 -11.93 -7.14 -39.23
CA VAL A 265 -10.57 -7.08 -38.68
C VAL A 265 -10.23 -5.64 -38.36
N VAL A 266 -9.78 -5.39 -37.13
CA VAL A 266 -9.42 -4.06 -36.62
C VAL A 266 -7.92 -4.03 -36.33
N VAL A 267 -7.26 -2.96 -36.77
CA VAL A 267 -5.85 -2.67 -36.48
C VAL A 267 -5.76 -1.29 -35.83
N ASP A 268 -5.32 -1.24 -34.58
CA ASP A 268 -5.02 0.01 -33.87
C ASP A 268 -3.52 0.30 -33.98
N LEU A 269 -3.16 1.54 -34.31
CA LEU A 269 -1.78 2.01 -34.51
C LEU A 269 -1.51 3.20 -33.58
N TRP A 270 -0.43 3.17 -32.79
CA TRP A 270 -0.06 4.28 -31.91
C TRP A 270 1.46 4.43 -31.70
N PRO A 271 1.98 5.67 -31.51
CA PRO A 271 1.29 6.96 -31.68
C PRO A 271 1.17 7.35 -33.16
N VAL A 272 -0.05 7.36 -33.71
CA VAL A 272 -0.34 7.70 -35.11
C VAL A 272 -1.44 8.74 -35.20
N ALA A 273 -1.14 9.85 -35.89
CA ALA A 273 -2.11 10.85 -36.28
C ALA A 273 -2.63 10.52 -37.66
N PHE A 274 -3.94 10.62 -37.77
CA PHE A 274 -4.69 10.64 -38.98
C PHE A 274 -5.48 11.97 -39.00
N GLY A 275 -5.54 12.62 -40.16
CA GLY A 275 -6.18 13.93 -40.31
C GLY A 275 -7.67 13.94 -39.89
N LYS A 276 -8.31 15.11 -39.94
CA LYS A 276 -9.74 15.23 -39.58
C LYS A 276 -10.60 14.40 -40.55
N GLY A 277 -11.41 13.52 -40.00
CA GLY A 277 -12.43 12.75 -40.73
C GLY A 277 -12.23 11.24 -40.67
N THR A 278 -13.03 10.54 -41.47
CA THR A 278 -12.94 9.10 -41.68
C THR A 278 -12.81 8.87 -43.18
N GLN A 279 -11.82 8.09 -43.59
CA GLN A 279 -11.73 7.62 -44.96
C GLN A 279 -12.38 6.26 -45.06
N LYS A 280 -13.05 6.03 -46.18
CA LYS A 280 -13.72 4.78 -46.49
C LYS A 280 -13.40 4.45 -47.94
N VAL A 281 -12.85 3.29 -48.18
CA VAL A 281 -12.56 2.78 -49.52
C VAL A 281 -13.33 1.49 -49.68
N THR A 282 -14.10 1.40 -50.75
CA THR A 282 -14.88 0.22 -51.14
C THR A 282 -14.37 -0.27 -52.48
N GLY A 283 -14.35 -1.58 -52.66
CA GLY A 283 -13.96 -2.21 -53.92
C GLY A 283 -14.35 -3.68 -53.90
N GLU A 284 -14.09 -4.35 -55.01
CA GLU A 284 -14.24 -5.80 -55.15
C GLU A 284 -12.89 -6.45 -54.85
N TRP A 285 -12.66 -6.76 -53.58
CA TRP A 285 -11.39 -7.35 -53.09
C TRP A 285 -11.64 -8.66 -52.36
N GLY A 286 -12.44 -9.52 -53.00
CA GLY A 286 -12.83 -10.81 -52.45
C GLY A 286 -13.42 -10.68 -51.05
N PRO A 287 -12.80 -11.25 -50.01
CA PRO A 287 -13.35 -11.27 -48.65
C PRO A 287 -13.45 -9.89 -47.99
N VAL A 288 -12.71 -8.88 -48.49
CA VAL A 288 -12.71 -7.53 -47.94
C VAL A 288 -13.68 -6.64 -48.71
N ARG A 289 -14.84 -6.35 -48.11
CA ARG A 289 -15.88 -5.50 -48.72
C ARG A 289 -15.53 -4.01 -48.66
N ARG A 290 -14.92 -3.58 -47.57
CA ARG A 290 -14.66 -2.16 -47.31
C ARG A 290 -13.53 -1.99 -46.30
N VAL A 291 -12.67 -1.01 -46.53
CA VAL A 291 -11.68 -0.56 -45.55
C VAL A 291 -12.01 0.84 -45.05
N ARG A 292 -12.01 1.01 -43.74
CA ARG A 292 -12.29 2.29 -43.07
C ARG A 292 -11.11 2.65 -42.20
N TYR A 293 -10.71 3.91 -42.20
CA TYR A 293 -9.67 4.37 -41.29
C TYR A 293 -9.94 5.79 -40.78
N SER A 294 -9.70 5.99 -39.50
CA SER A 294 -9.96 7.23 -38.79
C SER A 294 -9.06 7.41 -37.58
N GLN A 295 -9.02 8.62 -37.04
CA GLN A 295 -8.50 8.85 -35.70
C GLN A 295 -9.46 8.23 -34.68
N TYR A 296 -9.00 7.24 -33.91
CA TYR A 296 -9.79 6.57 -32.88
C TYR A 296 -9.68 7.24 -31.51
N HIS A 297 -8.47 7.64 -31.14
CA HIS A 297 -8.19 8.32 -29.88
C HIS A 297 -7.24 9.49 -30.11
N LEU A 298 -7.39 10.60 -29.37
CA LEU A 298 -6.57 11.80 -29.55
C LEU A 298 -5.33 11.84 -28.65
N SER A 299 -5.35 11.19 -27.48
CA SER A 299 -4.22 11.21 -26.53
C SER A 299 -4.08 9.90 -25.74
N PRO A 300 -3.12 9.01 -26.07
CA PRO A 300 -2.20 9.13 -27.20
C PRO A 300 -2.94 9.03 -28.54
N PRO A 301 -2.44 9.70 -29.60
CA PRO A 301 -3.06 9.64 -30.92
C PRO A 301 -3.01 8.20 -31.43
N THR A 302 -4.19 7.61 -31.63
CA THR A 302 -4.36 6.26 -32.14
C THR A 302 -5.15 6.30 -33.44
N ALA A 303 -4.56 5.85 -34.55
CA ALA A 303 -5.28 5.62 -35.80
C ALA A 303 -5.83 4.20 -35.80
N ARG A 304 -7.08 4.02 -36.25
CA ARG A 304 -7.72 2.71 -36.39
C ARG A 304 -8.02 2.44 -37.85
N VAL A 305 -7.56 1.31 -38.35
CA VAL A 305 -7.92 0.76 -39.66
C VAL A 305 -8.84 -0.44 -39.43
N VAL A 306 -9.94 -0.51 -40.19
CA VAL A 306 -10.96 -1.56 -40.07
C VAL A 306 -11.26 -2.11 -41.45
N ALA A 307 -11.00 -3.40 -41.66
CA ALA A 307 -11.48 -4.16 -42.80
C ALA A 307 -12.84 -4.78 -42.45
N ASP A 308 -13.90 -4.36 -43.13
CA ASP A 308 -15.21 -5.01 -43.07
C ASP A 308 -15.19 -6.21 -44.03
N LEU A 309 -15.52 -7.38 -43.52
CA LEU A 309 -15.48 -8.63 -44.26
C LEU A 309 -16.88 -9.05 -44.72
N GLU A 310 -16.95 -9.86 -45.78
CA GLU A 310 -18.19 -10.50 -46.22
C GLU A 310 -18.57 -11.69 -45.33
N SER A 311 -17.57 -12.48 -44.93
CA SER A 311 -17.68 -13.57 -43.96
C SER A 311 -16.38 -13.69 -43.15
N PRO A 312 -16.36 -14.43 -42.02
CA PRO A 312 -15.13 -14.65 -41.26
C PRO A 312 -14.08 -15.38 -42.12
N VAL A 313 -12.90 -14.79 -42.27
CA VAL A 313 -11.81 -15.33 -43.09
C VAL A 313 -10.49 -15.29 -42.30
N PRO A 314 -9.66 -16.36 -42.34
CA PRO A 314 -8.35 -16.37 -41.70
C PRO A 314 -7.43 -15.32 -42.34
N TYR A 315 -6.60 -14.70 -41.50
CA TYR A 315 -5.62 -13.73 -41.97
C TYR A 315 -4.29 -13.84 -41.21
N GLU A 316 -3.21 -13.50 -41.90
CA GLU A 316 -1.87 -13.41 -41.33
C GLU A 316 -1.42 -11.95 -41.32
N VAL A 317 -0.70 -11.57 -40.26
CA VAL A 317 -0.12 -10.22 -40.14
C VAL A 317 1.39 -10.31 -40.18
N SER A 318 2.01 -9.50 -41.04
CA SER A 318 3.45 -9.32 -41.08
C SER A 318 3.80 -7.84 -41.02
N HIS A 319 4.97 -7.53 -40.47
CA HIS A 319 5.45 -6.17 -40.29
C HIS A 319 6.91 -6.07 -40.75
N GLU A 320 7.20 -5.08 -41.60
CA GLU A 320 8.56 -4.73 -42.02
C GLU A 320 8.75 -3.21 -41.97
N GLY A 321 9.54 -2.72 -41.01
CA GLY A 321 9.83 -1.29 -40.85
C GLY A 321 8.58 -0.43 -40.60
N ASN A 322 8.10 0.25 -41.62
CA ASN A 322 6.93 1.15 -41.57
C ASN A 322 5.69 0.57 -42.28
N LEU A 323 5.79 -0.68 -42.74
CA LEU A 323 4.77 -1.37 -43.51
C LEU A 323 4.17 -2.50 -42.66
N ILE A 324 2.85 -2.49 -42.52
CA ILE A 324 2.08 -3.57 -41.91
C ILE A 324 1.21 -4.17 -43.01
N LEU A 325 1.29 -5.48 -43.18
CA LEU A 325 0.56 -6.24 -44.19
C LEU A 325 -0.38 -7.22 -43.50
N LEU A 326 -1.65 -7.20 -43.90
CA LEU A 326 -2.63 -8.22 -43.56
C LEU A 326 -2.94 -9.02 -44.82
N ARG A 327 -2.69 -10.32 -44.81
CA ARG A 327 -2.99 -11.24 -45.92
C ARG A 327 -4.21 -12.07 -45.58
N PHE A 328 -5.28 -11.90 -46.35
CA PHE A 328 -6.50 -12.68 -46.29
C PHE A 328 -6.43 -13.76 -47.36
N ARG A 329 -6.54 -15.03 -46.96
CA ARG A 329 -6.54 -16.16 -47.90
C ARG A 329 -7.98 -16.53 -48.22
N GLU A 330 -8.30 -16.71 -49.50
CA GLU A 330 -9.55 -17.32 -49.93
C GLU A 330 -9.40 -18.85 -49.83
N GLU A 331 -10.38 -19.53 -49.24
CA GLU A 331 -10.44 -21.00 -49.20
C GLU A 331 -10.92 -21.60 -50.52
#